data_AF-A0A2T4G0Y9-F1
#
_entry.id   AF-A0A2T4G0Y9-F1
#
_cell.length_a   1.000
_cell.length_b   1.000
_cell.length_c   1.000
_cell.angle_alpha   90.00
_cell.angle_beta   90.00
_cell.angle_gamma   90.00
#
_symmetry.space_group_name_H-M   'P 1'
#
loop_
_entity.id
_entity.type
_entity.pdbx_description
1 polymer ?
#
loop_
_entity_poly.entity_id
_entity_poly.type
_entity_poly.pdbx_seq_one_letter_code
_entity_poly.pdbx_strand_id
1 'polypeptide(L)'
;MIGVPMPNPRDSIIENLNQQLEAYFGAGRTVQEFAQGVSGVKDGTYGGGHSSKLRAERDRLAPGLKQLAESGSSINKAAAAMGIDHKRARLIARENGFKFAEYP
;
A
#
# COMPACT_ATOMS: atom_id res chain seq x y z
N MET A 1 12.62 -7.70 58.74
CA MET A 1 13.51 -7.38 57.60
C MET A 1 12.61 -7.16 56.40
N ILE A 2 12.22 -5.91 56.13
CA ILE A 2 11.28 -5.58 55.04
C ILE A 2 12.07 -5.64 53.73
N GLY A 3 11.66 -6.56 52.85
CA GLY A 3 12.34 -6.84 51.60
C GLY A 3 12.48 -5.59 50.75
N VAL A 4 13.70 -5.34 50.29
CA VAL A 4 13.99 -4.35 49.26
C VAL A 4 13.04 -4.57 48.07
N PRO A 5 12.37 -3.53 47.55
CA PRO A 5 11.51 -3.67 46.40
C PRO A 5 12.34 -4.22 45.23
N MET A 6 11.83 -5.26 44.55
CA MET A 6 12.49 -5.79 43.36
C MET A 6 12.70 -4.64 42.36
N PRO A 7 13.88 -4.55 41.73
CA PRO A 7 14.15 -3.56 40.69
C PRO A 7 13.04 -3.59 39.65
N ASN A 8 12.58 -2.41 39.22
CA ASN A 8 11.53 -2.35 38.20
C ASN A 8 12.11 -2.97 36.92
N PRO A 9 11.44 -3.95 36.29
CA PRO A 9 11.95 -4.58 35.07
C PRO A 9 12.16 -3.59 33.92
N ARG A 10 11.57 -2.39 34.00
CA ARG A 10 11.85 -1.30 33.04
C ARG A 10 13.26 -0.74 33.19
N ASP A 11 13.81 -0.71 34.40
CA ASP A 11 15.12 -0.10 34.66
C ASP A 11 16.24 -0.91 33.99
N SER A 12 16.14 -2.25 34.04
CA SER A 12 17.10 -3.13 33.36
C SER A 12 17.02 -3.04 31.83
N ILE A 13 15.82 -2.83 31.28
CA ILE A 13 15.61 -2.61 29.85
C ILE A 13 16.24 -1.26 29.43
N ILE A 14 16.05 -0.21 30.22
CA ILE A 14 16.61 1.11 29.96
C ILE A 14 18.13 1.07 30.00
N GLU A 15 18.71 0.44 31.02
CA GLU A 15 20.15 0.30 31.16
C GLU A 15 20.76 -0.48 29.97
N ASN A 16 20.12 -1.58 29.57
CA ASN A 16 20.57 -2.35 28.42
C ASN A 16 20.45 -1.57 27.10
N LEU A 17 19.38 -0.78 26.92
CA LEU A 17 19.21 0.06 25.73
C LEU A 17 20.30 1.15 25.67
N ASN A 18 20.60 1.78 26.79
CA ASN A 18 21.65 2.80 26.87
C ASN A 18 23.03 2.22 26.52
N GLN A 19 23.36 1.03 27.02
CA GLN A 19 24.61 0.34 26.65
C GLN A 19 24.70 0.04 25.15
N GLN A 20 23.58 -0.36 24.51
CA GLN A 20 23.56 -0.62 23.07
C GLN A 20 23.73 0.68 22.25
N LEU A 21 23.12 1.78 22.70
CA LEU A 21 23.29 3.09 22.06
C LEU A 21 24.73 3.57 22.17
N GLU A 22 25.34 3.48 23.36
CA GLU A 22 26.74 3.82 23.57
C GLU A 22 27.67 2.97 22.69
N ALA A 23 27.45 1.66 22.61
CA ALA A 23 28.23 0.79 21.74
C ALA A 23 28.09 1.14 20.26
N TYR A 24 26.87 1.48 19.82
CA TYR A 24 26.58 1.86 18.44
C TYR A 24 27.28 3.18 18.06
N PHE A 25 27.11 4.23 18.86
CA PHE A 25 27.71 5.54 18.60
C PHE A 25 29.22 5.57 18.88
N GLY A 26 29.68 4.84 19.89
CA GLY A 26 31.10 4.68 20.22
C GLY A 26 31.91 3.96 19.13
N ALA A 27 31.25 3.11 18.34
CA ALA A 27 31.84 2.50 17.13
C ALA A 27 31.91 3.47 15.93
N GLY A 28 31.61 4.77 16.12
CA GLY A 28 31.65 5.80 15.08
C GLY A 28 30.46 5.76 14.11
N ARG A 29 29.39 5.03 14.43
CA ARG A 29 28.19 4.96 13.60
C ARG A 29 27.31 6.19 13.84
N THR A 30 26.62 6.64 12.81
CA THR A 30 25.76 7.82 12.86
C THR A 30 24.32 7.46 12.51
N VAL A 31 23.37 8.26 13.02
CA VAL A 31 21.97 8.15 12.60
C VAL A 31 21.85 8.59 11.14
N GLN A 32 21.21 7.77 10.33
CA GLN A 32 20.85 8.14 8.96
C GLN A 32 19.39 8.59 8.94
N GLU A 33 19.16 9.84 8.60
CA GLU A 33 17.81 10.36 8.37
C GLU A 33 17.39 10.07 6.93
N PHE A 34 16.29 9.33 6.77
CA PHE A 34 15.65 9.15 5.48
C PHE A 34 14.46 10.08 5.38
N ALA A 35 14.39 10.86 4.30
CA ALA A 35 13.22 11.68 4.04
C ALA A 35 11.95 10.81 4.01
N GLN A 36 10.89 11.30 4.65
CA GLN A 36 9.61 10.61 4.72
C GLN A 36 9.11 10.33 3.30
N GLY A 37 8.88 9.05 2.97
CA GLY A 37 8.47 8.61 1.63
C GLY A 37 9.56 7.96 0.77
N VAL A 38 10.83 7.98 1.17
CA VAL A 38 11.94 7.37 0.40
C VAL A 38 12.10 5.87 0.68
N SER A 39 11.67 5.38 1.84
CA SER A 39 11.75 3.96 2.25
C SER A 39 10.86 2.99 1.43
N GLY A 40 10.12 3.50 0.43
CA GLY A 40 9.29 2.71 -0.48
C GLY A 40 9.82 2.58 -1.91
N VAL A 41 10.89 3.30 -2.26
CA VAL A 41 11.48 3.24 -3.60
C VAL A 41 12.32 1.97 -3.70
N LYS A 42 11.71 0.91 -4.24
CA LYS A 42 12.45 -0.30 -4.62
C LYS A 42 13.13 -0.03 -5.95
N ASP A 43 14.41 0.27 -5.92
CA ASP A 43 15.27 0.20 -7.11
C ASP A 43 15.43 -1.27 -7.52
N GLY A 44 14.45 -1.80 -8.25
CA GLY A 44 14.54 -3.16 -8.77
C GLY A 44 13.25 -3.76 -9.34
N THR A 45 13.45 -4.60 -10.35
CA THR A 45 12.48 -5.39 -11.12
C THR A 45 11.70 -6.45 -10.33
N TYR A 46 11.77 -6.45 -8.99
CA TYR A 46 11.09 -7.41 -8.13
C TYR A 46 9.86 -6.78 -7.46
N GLY A 47 8.69 -7.01 -8.06
CA GLY A 47 7.39 -6.54 -7.59
C GLY A 47 6.44 -6.05 -8.70
N GLY A 48 6.96 -5.85 -9.92
CA GLY A 48 6.21 -5.25 -11.04
C GLY A 48 5.50 -6.23 -11.97
N GLY A 49 5.93 -7.49 -12.08
CA GLY A 49 5.41 -8.40 -13.13
C GLY A 49 3.94 -8.79 -12.97
N HIS A 50 3.52 -9.14 -11.76
CA HIS A 50 2.12 -9.49 -11.50
C HIS A 50 1.21 -8.26 -11.55
N SER A 51 1.65 -7.13 -10.99
CA SER A 51 0.89 -5.88 -10.98
C SER A 51 0.76 -5.27 -12.38
N SER A 52 1.80 -5.34 -13.21
CA SER A 52 1.78 -4.90 -14.61
C SER A 52 0.88 -5.80 -15.46
N LYS A 53 0.95 -7.13 -15.28
CA LYS A 53 0.06 -8.08 -15.96
C LYS A 53 -1.41 -7.81 -15.62
N LEU A 54 -1.72 -7.63 -14.33
CA LEU A 54 -3.07 -7.30 -13.90
C LEU A 54 -3.54 -5.95 -14.46
N ARG A 55 -2.64 -4.97 -14.63
CA ARG A 55 -2.99 -3.67 -15.23
C ARG A 55 -3.26 -3.81 -16.73
N ALA A 56 -2.43 -4.56 -17.46
CA ALA A 56 -2.67 -4.86 -18.87
C ALA A 56 -4.01 -5.58 -19.12
N GLU A 57 -4.38 -6.53 -18.24
CA GLU A 57 -5.70 -7.18 -18.30
C GLU A 57 -6.85 -6.19 -18.08
N ARG A 58 -6.67 -5.22 -17.18
CA ARG A 58 -7.67 -4.18 -16.90
C ARG A 58 -7.80 -3.19 -18.06
N ASP A 59 -6.68 -2.76 -18.63
CA ASP A 59 -6.64 -1.84 -19.77
C ASP A 59 -7.26 -2.48 -21.02
N ARG A 60 -7.15 -3.80 -21.19
CA ARG A 60 -7.85 -4.53 -22.25
C ARG A 60 -9.39 -4.46 -22.14
N LEU A 61 -9.92 -4.41 -20.92
CA LEU A 61 -11.37 -4.34 -20.65
C LEU A 61 -11.91 -2.91 -20.68
N ALA A 62 -11.03 -1.91 -20.56
CA ALA A 62 -11.41 -0.51 -20.49
C ALA A 62 -12.23 0.00 -21.69
N PRO A 63 -11.90 -0.32 -22.96
CA PRO A 63 -12.68 0.16 -24.11
C PRO A 63 -14.12 -0.33 -24.10
N GLY A 64 -14.36 -1.60 -23.74
CA GLY A 64 -15.71 -2.17 -23.67
C GLY A 64 -16.54 -1.54 -22.56
N LEU A 65 -15.95 -1.34 -21.38
CA LEU A 65 -16.60 -0.64 -20.27
C LEU A 65 -16.88 0.83 -20.60
N LYS A 66 -15.98 1.49 -21.34
CA LYS A 66 -16.16 2.89 -21.77
C LYS A 66 -17.35 3.01 -22.73
N GLN A 67 -17.49 2.12 -23.71
CA GLN A 67 -18.65 2.09 -24.61
C GLN A 67 -19.96 1.86 -23.84
N LEU A 68 -19.95 0.99 -22.83
CA LEU A 68 -21.11 0.74 -21.98
C LEU A 68 -21.44 1.96 -21.11
N ALA A 69 -20.42 2.67 -20.60
CA ALA A 69 -20.61 3.91 -19.87
C ALA A 69 -21.19 5.02 -20.77
N GLU A 70 -20.67 5.17 -21.99
CA GLU A 70 -21.13 6.16 -22.98
C GLU A 70 -22.55 5.88 -23.47
N SER A 71 -22.95 4.60 -23.56
CA SER A 71 -24.34 4.22 -23.86
C SER A 71 -25.31 4.46 -22.69
N GLY A 72 -24.84 5.03 -21.57
CA GLY A 72 -25.65 5.33 -20.39
C GLY A 72 -25.95 4.11 -19.52
N SER A 73 -25.25 2.99 -19.70
CA SER A 73 -25.42 1.83 -18.83
C SER A 73 -24.85 2.11 -17.44
N SER A 74 -25.57 1.70 -16.40
CA SER A 74 -25.05 1.76 -15.04
C SER A 74 -23.90 0.78 -14.84
N ILE A 75 -23.06 1.06 -13.84
CA ILE A 75 -21.88 0.24 -13.54
C ILE A 75 -22.22 -1.24 -13.31
N ASN A 76 -23.34 -1.54 -12.67
CA ASN A 76 -23.77 -2.92 -12.39
C ASN A 76 -24.15 -3.66 -13.69
N LYS A 77 -24.87 -2.98 -14.59
CA LYS A 77 -25.28 -3.54 -15.88
C LYS A 77 -24.06 -3.74 -16.78
N ALA A 78 -23.14 -2.78 -16.79
CA ALA A 78 -21.90 -2.88 -17.56
C ALA A 78 -20.99 -4.00 -17.04
N ALA A 79 -20.87 -4.14 -15.71
CA ALA A 79 -20.10 -5.20 -15.08
C ALA A 79 -20.68 -6.59 -15.40
N ALA A 80 -22.01 -6.76 -15.31
CA ALA A 80 -22.69 -7.99 -15.67
C ALA A 80 -22.51 -8.35 -17.15
N ALA A 81 -22.63 -7.38 -18.06
CA ALA A 81 -22.44 -7.58 -19.49
C ALA A 81 -20.99 -8.02 -19.84
N MET A 82 -20.01 -7.54 -19.06
CA MET A 82 -18.60 -7.91 -19.23
C MET A 82 -18.18 -9.13 -18.40
N GLY A 83 -19.08 -9.72 -17.60
CA GLY A 83 -18.78 -10.87 -16.74
C GLY A 83 -17.76 -10.58 -15.63
N ILE A 84 -17.67 -9.32 -15.17
CA ILE A 84 -16.73 -8.89 -14.12
C ILE A 84 -17.46 -8.36 -12.89
N ASP A 85 -16.76 -8.33 -11.75
CA ASP A 85 -17.29 -7.71 -10.54
C ASP A 85 -17.38 -6.17 -10.65
N HIS A 86 -18.41 -5.60 -10.03
CA HIS A 86 -18.66 -4.16 -9.97
C HIS A 86 -17.49 -3.35 -9.39
N LYS A 87 -16.74 -3.88 -8.40
CA LYS A 87 -15.53 -3.22 -7.87
C LYS A 87 -14.42 -3.18 -8.92
N ARG A 88 -14.28 -4.24 -9.72
CA ARG A 88 -13.31 -4.30 -10.82
C ARG A 88 -13.67 -3.32 -11.92
N ALA A 89 -14.94 -3.22 -12.31
CA ALA A 89 -15.42 -2.22 -13.25
C ALA A 89 -15.14 -0.79 -12.76
N ARG A 90 -15.38 -0.51 -11.47
CA ARG A 90 -15.10 0.79 -10.84
C ARG A 90 -13.61 1.13 -10.85
N LEU A 91 -12.76 0.14 -10.55
CA LEU A 91 -11.31 0.31 -10.59
C LEU A 91 -10.82 0.65 -12.00
N ILE A 92 -11.28 -0.10 -13.01
CA ILE A 92 -10.91 0.14 -14.41
C ILE A 92 -11.33 1.55 -14.85
N ALA A 93 -12.56 1.97 -14.53
CA ALA A 93 -13.06 3.30 -14.83
C ALA A 93 -12.21 4.42 -14.20
N ARG A 94 -11.83 4.25 -12.93
CA ARG A 94 -10.95 5.19 -12.22
C ARG A 94 -9.56 5.25 -12.84
N GLU A 95 -8.98 4.10 -13.19
CA GLU A 95 -7.64 4.02 -13.78
C GLU A 95 -7.59 4.58 -15.22
N ASN A 96 -8.70 4.51 -15.95
CA ASN A 96 -8.81 4.93 -17.36
C ASN A 96 -9.58 6.26 -17.54
N GLY A 97 -9.93 6.95 -16.45
CA GLY A 97 -10.46 8.32 -16.48
C GLY A 97 -11.87 8.48 -17.04
N PHE A 98 -12.72 7.44 -17.04
CA PHE A 98 -14.13 7.55 -17.44
C PHE A 98 -15.07 7.29 -16.26
N LYS A 99 -16.29 7.83 -16.35
CA LYS A 99 -17.32 7.68 -15.32
C LYS A 99 -18.52 6.96 -15.91
N PHE A 100 -19.12 6.08 -15.12
CA PHE A 100 -20.47 5.61 -15.43
C PHE A 100 -21.45 6.71 -15.06
N ALA A 101 -22.58 6.76 -15.76
CA ALA A 101 -23.71 7.57 -15.30
C ALA A 101 -24.07 7.10 -13.87
N GLU A 102 -23.83 7.96 -12.89
CA GLU A 102 -24.50 7.82 -11.60
C GLU A 102 -25.99 7.99 -11.89
N TYR A 103 -26.78 7.01 -11.46
CA TYR A 103 -28.23 7.19 -11.46
C TYR A 103 -28.55 8.45 -10.63
N PRO A 104 -29.49 9.31 -11.06
CA PRO A 104 -30.16 10.23 -10.15
C PRO A 104 -30.88 9.47 -9.03
#